data_AF-A0A966IZ98-F1
#
_entry.id   AF-A0A966IZ98-F1
#
_cell.length_a   1.000
_cell.length_b   1.000
_cell.length_c   1.000
_cell.angle_alpha   90.00
_cell.angle_beta   90.00
_cell.angle_gamma   90.00
#
_symmetry.space_group_name_H-M   'P 1'
#
loop_
_entity.id
_entity.type
_entity.pdbx_description
1 polymer ?
#
loop_
_entity_poly.entity_id
_entity_poly.type
_entity_poly.pdbx_seq_one_letter_code
_entity_poly.pdbx_strand_id
1 'polypeptide(L)'
;RAERSEQEAQQARAADRREAERNVRQREREREQRTREQGAGGDPKKQLRAAEKALADAELRVATLEENVAGLTAQLDDASLYDTPAGIRKAAALGKALDDAREALEDAMHEWGAAEEYVSMLKAR
;
A
#
# COMPACT_ATOMS: atom_id res chain seq x y z
N ARG A 1 -44.28 -58.07 -5.19
CA ARG A 1 -44.67 -56.68 -4.86
C ARG A 1 -43.79 -56.10 -3.75
N ALA A 2 -43.46 -56.86 -2.69
CA ALA A 2 -42.56 -56.44 -1.60
C ALA A 2 -41.13 -56.09 -2.07
N GLU A 3 -40.50 -56.90 -2.91
CA GLU A 3 -39.12 -56.64 -3.38
C GLU A 3 -38.96 -55.34 -4.18
N ARG A 4 -39.97 -54.93 -4.96
CA ARG A 4 -39.95 -53.65 -5.68
C ARG A 4 -40.05 -52.46 -4.72
N SER A 5 -40.87 -52.58 -3.68
CA SER A 5 -41.01 -51.57 -2.63
C SER A 5 -39.72 -51.41 -1.80
N GLU A 6 -39.01 -52.51 -1.53
CA GLU A 6 -37.73 -52.48 -0.83
C GLU A 6 -36.61 -51.88 -1.69
N GLN A 7 -36.59 -52.19 -2.99
CA GLN A 7 -35.66 -51.58 -3.94
C GLN A 7 -35.91 -50.08 -4.12
N GLU A 8 -37.16 -49.65 -4.22
CA GLU A 8 -37.52 -48.22 -4.27
C GLU A 8 -37.12 -47.49 -2.98
N ALA A 9 -37.34 -48.09 -1.81
CA ALA A 9 -36.92 -47.52 -0.52
C ALA A 9 -35.39 -47.44 -0.39
N GLN A 10 -34.64 -48.41 -0.92
CA GLN A 10 -33.17 -48.35 -0.98
C GLN A 10 -32.67 -47.27 -1.92
N GLN A 11 -33.30 -47.10 -3.09
CA GLN A 11 -32.96 -46.05 -4.04
C GLN A 11 -33.25 -44.66 -3.48
N ALA A 12 -34.38 -44.47 -2.80
CA ALA A 12 -34.70 -43.22 -2.11
C ALA A 12 -33.65 -42.86 -1.05
N ARG A 13 -33.27 -43.81 -0.18
CA ARG A 13 -32.21 -43.61 0.82
C ARG A 13 -30.83 -43.36 0.20
N ALA A 14 -30.56 -43.90 -0.99
CA ALA A 14 -29.33 -43.64 -1.72
C ALA A 14 -29.33 -42.25 -2.38
N ALA A 15 -30.49 -41.80 -2.87
CA ALA A 15 -30.68 -40.44 -3.39
C ALA A 15 -30.52 -39.40 -2.28
N ASP A 16 -31.17 -39.60 -1.13
CA ASP A 16 -31.06 -38.72 0.04
C ASP A 16 -29.61 -38.59 0.53
N ARG A 17 -28.86 -39.70 0.57
CA ARG A 17 -27.43 -39.67 0.93
C ARG A 17 -26.59 -38.89 -0.06
N ARG A 18 -26.82 -39.08 -1.36
CA ARG A 18 -26.11 -38.34 -2.42
C ARG A 18 -26.44 -36.84 -2.37
N GLU A 19 -27.68 -36.49 -2.04
CA GLU A 19 -28.11 -35.10 -1.90
C GLU A 19 -27.51 -34.46 -0.64
N ALA A 20 -27.50 -35.18 0.49
CA ALA A 20 -26.83 -34.76 1.71
C ALA A 20 -25.33 -34.53 1.48
N GLU A 21 -24.64 -35.43 0.78
CA GLU A 21 -23.22 -35.29 0.42
C GLU A 21 -22.97 -34.07 -0.48
N ARG A 22 -23.86 -33.79 -1.44
CA ARG A 22 -23.78 -32.60 -2.29
C ARG A 22 -23.95 -31.32 -1.47
N ASN A 23 -24.91 -31.28 -0.55
CA ASN A 23 -25.15 -30.15 0.33
C ASN A 23 -23.99 -29.88 1.29
N VAL A 24 -23.36 -30.94 1.84
CA VAL A 24 -22.15 -30.80 2.67
C VAL A 24 -21.00 -30.21 1.85
N ARG A 25 -20.73 -30.76 0.66
CA ARG A 25 -19.69 -30.25 -0.23
C ARG A 25 -19.93 -28.80 -0.68
N GLN A 26 -21.19 -28.42 -0.89
CA GLN A 26 -21.53 -27.04 -1.22
C GLN A 26 -21.25 -26.10 -0.04
N ARG A 27 -21.65 -26.48 1.18
CA ARG A 27 -21.37 -25.69 2.39
C ARG A 27 -19.88 -25.57 2.68
N GLU A 28 -19.09 -26.61 2.42
CA GLU A 28 -17.63 -26.57 2.56
C GLU A 28 -17.00 -25.60 1.54
N ARG A 29 -17.43 -25.65 0.27
CA ARG A 29 -16.96 -24.71 -0.76
C ARG A 29 -17.31 -23.27 -0.42
N GLU A 30 -18.53 -23.01 0.05
CA GLU A 30 -18.96 -21.68 0.47
C GLU A 30 -18.16 -21.17 1.67
N ARG A 31 -17.83 -22.03 2.64
CA ARG A 31 -16.95 -21.68 3.77
C ARG A 31 -15.54 -21.35 3.29
N GLU A 32 -14.96 -22.19 2.45
CA GLU A 32 -13.61 -21.98 1.93
C GLU A 32 -13.52 -20.70 1.08
N GLN A 33 -14.56 -20.42 0.30
CA GLN A 33 -14.66 -19.20 -0.51
C GLN A 33 -14.76 -17.96 0.38
N ARG A 34 -15.60 -17.97 1.42
CA ARG A 34 -15.68 -16.87 2.41
C ARG A 34 -14.36 -16.66 3.15
N THR A 35 -13.65 -17.72 3.51
CA THR A 35 -12.34 -17.61 4.16
C THR A 35 -11.29 -17.03 3.21
N ARG A 36 -11.31 -17.38 1.92
CA ARG A 36 -10.43 -16.76 0.91
C ARG A 36 -10.77 -15.29 0.68
N GLU A 37 -12.05 -14.94 0.60
CA GLU A 37 -12.50 -13.56 0.41
C GLU A 37 -12.14 -12.67 1.62
N GLN A 38 -12.29 -13.18 2.84
CA GLN A 38 -11.84 -12.51 4.06
C GLN A 38 -10.30 -12.41 4.15
N GLY A 39 -9.56 -13.36 3.57
CA GLY A 39 -8.10 -13.30 3.47
C GLY A 39 -7.58 -12.39 2.34
N ALA A 40 -8.38 -12.17 1.29
CA ALA A 40 -8.00 -11.39 0.11
C ALA A 40 -8.06 -9.87 0.36
N GLY A 41 -8.95 -9.41 1.25
CA GLY A 41 -8.91 -8.05 1.80
C GLY A 41 -8.10 -8.04 3.09
N GLY A 42 -6.77 -7.98 2.99
CA GLY A 42 -5.86 -8.11 4.15
C GLY A 42 -6.27 -7.27 5.36
N ASP A 43 -5.89 -7.70 6.57
CA ASP A 43 -6.30 -7.08 7.86
C ASP A 43 -6.32 -5.53 7.81
N PRO A 44 -7.49 -4.88 7.96
CA PRO A 44 -7.62 -3.43 7.93
C PRO A 44 -6.68 -2.71 8.89
N LYS A 45 -6.38 -3.31 10.06
CA LYS A 45 -5.41 -2.74 11.02
C LYS A 45 -3.98 -2.79 10.48
N LYS A 46 -3.64 -3.86 9.75
CA LYS A 46 -2.34 -3.98 9.08
C LYS A 46 -2.23 -3.00 7.92
N GLN A 47 -3.30 -2.80 7.15
CA GLN A 47 -3.35 -1.80 6.08
C GLN A 47 -3.16 -0.39 6.63
N LEU A 48 -3.90 -0.03 7.69
CA LEU A 48 -3.77 1.28 8.34
C LEU A 48 -2.36 1.52 8.86
N ARG A 49 -1.77 0.55 9.58
CA ARG A 49 -0.38 0.68 10.07
C ARG A 49 0.64 0.85 8.95
N ALA A 50 0.44 0.15 7.82
CA ALA A 50 1.32 0.29 6.67
C ALA A 50 1.20 1.68 6.03
N ALA A 51 -0.03 2.21 5.93
CA ALA A 51 -0.29 3.55 5.42
C ALA A 51 0.28 4.63 6.35
N GLU A 52 0.10 4.51 7.66
CA GLU A 52 0.67 5.44 8.65
C GLU A 52 2.19 5.43 8.64
N LYS A 53 2.81 4.26 8.45
CA LYS A 53 4.26 4.18 8.25
C LYS A 53 4.69 4.89 6.97
N ALA A 54 4.01 4.65 5.85
CA ALA A 54 4.34 5.28 4.57
C ALA A 54 4.21 6.82 4.65
N LEU A 55 3.20 7.32 5.37
CA LEU A 55 3.05 8.74 5.65
C LEU A 55 4.24 9.28 6.46
N ALA A 56 4.63 8.62 7.55
CA ALA A 56 5.77 9.03 8.36
C ALA A 56 7.11 8.99 7.58
N ASP A 57 7.30 7.98 6.72
CA ASP A 57 8.48 7.87 5.85
C ASP A 57 8.50 9.03 4.83
N ALA A 58 7.34 9.42 4.28
CA ALA A 58 7.22 10.56 3.37
C ALA A 58 7.49 11.91 4.09
N GLU A 59 6.97 12.10 5.30
CA GLU A 59 7.25 13.27 6.14
C GLU A 59 8.74 13.42 6.42
N LEU A 60 9.42 12.33 6.78
CA LEU A 60 10.87 12.32 6.99
C LEU A 60 11.64 12.68 5.71
N ARG A 61 11.18 12.19 4.56
CA ARG A 61 11.79 12.50 3.26
C ARG A 61 11.67 13.98 2.92
N VAL A 62 10.49 14.58 3.13
CA VAL A 62 10.26 16.02 2.97
C VAL A 62 11.20 16.81 3.86
N ALA A 63 11.24 16.52 5.17
CA ALA A 63 12.10 17.23 6.12
C ALA A 63 13.59 17.15 5.76
N THR A 64 14.06 15.98 5.31
CA THR A 64 15.45 15.78 4.87
C THR A 64 15.78 16.61 3.63
N LEU A 65 14.86 16.69 2.67
CA LEU A 65 15.04 17.46 1.45
C LEU A 65 14.99 18.96 1.71
N GLU A 66 14.10 19.42 2.60
CA GLU A 66 14.07 20.81 3.07
C GLU A 66 15.40 21.23 3.72
N GLU A 67 15.96 20.39 4.60
CA GLU A 67 17.27 20.63 5.21
C GLU A 67 18.38 20.71 4.15
N ASN A 68 18.37 19.81 3.16
CA ASN A 68 19.33 19.81 2.07
C ASN A 68 19.21 21.09 1.21
N VAL A 69 18.00 21.49 0.85
CA VAL A 69 17.74 22.75 0.11
C VAL A 69 18.24 23.95 0.90
N ALA A 70 17.98 24.01 2.20
CA ALA A 70 18.48 25.08 3.06
C ALA A 70 20.01 25.09 3.13
N GLY A 71 20.64 23.92 3.28
CA GLY A 71 22.11 23.78 3.32
C GLY A 71 22.80 24.15 2.01
N LEU A 72 22.21 23.82 0.85
CA LEU A 72 22.71 24.21 -0.46
C LEU A 72 22.54 25.71 -0.71
N THR A 73 21.39 26.28 -0.31
CA THR A 73 21.12 27.72 -0.41
C THR A 73 22.12 28.50 0.44
N ALA A 74 22.36 28.09 1.68
CA ALA A 74 23.34 28.74 2.57
C ALA A 74 24.77 28.71 2.01
N GLN A 75 25.15 27.63 1.31
CA GLN A 75 26.45 27.57 0.63
C GLN A 75 26.53 28.50 -0.57
N LEU A 76 25.44 28.68 -1.31
CA LEU A 76 25.36 29.57 -2.47
C LEU A 76 25.31 31.05 -2.08
N ASP A 77 24.84 31.37 -0.87
CA ASP A 77 24.78 32.71 -0.31
C ASP A 77 26.16 33.23 0.15
N ASP A 78 27.17 32.37 0.27
CA ASP A 78 28.53 32.77 0.61
C ASP A 78 29.16 33.58 -0.53
N ALA A 79 29.29 34.90 -0.33
CA ALA A 79 29.88 35.82 -1.32
C ALA A 79 31.31 35.45 -1.72
N SER A 80 32.10 34.87 -0.80
CA SER A 80 33.50 34.50 -1.07
C SER A 80 33.62 33.35 -2.09
N LEU A 81 32.52 32.60 -2.29
CA LEU A 81 32.42 31.56 -3.31
C LEU A 81 32.62 32.13 -4.72
N TYR A 82 32.34 33.40 -4.96
CA TYR A 82 32.39 34.00 -6.29
C TYR A 82 33.69 34.76 -6.58
N ASP A 83 34.61 34.84 -5.62
CA ASP A 83 35.87 35.59 -5.76
C ASP A 83 36.90 34.90 -6.68
N THR A 84 36.70 33.60 -6.98
CA THR A 84 37.66 32.82 -7.75
C THR A 84 37.01 32.04 -8.90
N PRO A 85 37.72 31.79 -10.01
CA PRO A 85 37.22 30.93 -11.08
C PRO A 85 36.88 29.50 -10.63
N ALA A 86 37.58 28.99 -9.60
CA ALA A 86 37.26 27.69 -9.01
C ALA A 86 35.96 27.73 -8.22
N GLY A 87 35.74 28.80 -7.45
CA GLY A 87 34.52 29.03 -6.71
C GLY A 87 33.29 29.22 -7.61
N ILE A 88 33.42 29.93 -8.73
CA ILE A 88 32.35 30.05 -9.75
C ILE A 88 31.94 28.67 -10.29
N ARG A 89 32.90 27.78 -10.57
CA ARG A 89 32.59 26.40 -11.00
C ARG A 89 31.87 25.60 -9.90
N LYS A 90 32.28 25.78 -8.64
CA LYS A 90 31.62 25.16 -7.49
C LYS A 90 30.20 25.69 -7.32
N ALA A 91 29.97 26.99 -7.46
CA ALA A 91 28.65 27.60 -7.42
C ALA A 91 27.73 27.04 -8.51
N ALA A 92 28.22 26.86 -9.74
CA ALA A 92 27.44 26.24 -10.80
C ALA A 92 27.02 24.80 -10.46
N ALA A 93 27.91 24.02 -9.85
CA ALA A 93 27.59 22.65 -9.40
C ALA A 93 26.58 22.64 -8.24
N LEU A 94 26.73 23.55 -7.27
CA LEU A 94 25.79 23.73 -6.16
C LEU A 94 24.42 24.20 -6.64
N GLY A 95 24.36 25.09 -7.63
CA GLY A 95 23.12 25.55 -8.25
C GLY A 95 22.35 24.40 -8.89
N LYS A 96 23.04 23.55 -9.67
CA LYS A 96 22.44 22.34 -10.23
C LYS A 96 21.92 21.40 -9.13
N ALA A 97 22.73 21.16 -8.08
CA ALA A 97 22.32 20.31 -6.97
C ALA A 97 21.10 20.88 -6.22
N LEU A 98 20.99 22.21 -6.12
CA LEU A 98 19.84 22.87 -5.51
C LEU A 98 18.57 22.71 -6.36
N ASP A 99 18.69 22.84 -7.69
CA ASP A 99 17.57 22.61 -8.61
C ASP A 99 17.10 21.16 -8.53
N ASP A 100 18.02 20.20 -8.59
CA ASP A 100 17.72 18.77 -8.45
C ASP A 100 17.06 18.47 -7.08
N ALA A 101 17.52 19.11 -5.99
CA ALA A 101 16.95 18.93 -4.65
C ALA A 101 15.54 19.55 -4.52
N ARG A 102 15.27 20.66 -5.22
CA ARG A 102 13.95 21.29 -5.26
C ARG A 102 12.94 20.46 -6.03
N GLU A 103 13.33 19.89 -7.17
CA GLU A 103 12.49 18.96 -7.93
C GLU A 103 12.15 17.72 -7.07
N ALA A 104 13.16 17.14 -6.41
CA ALA A 104 12.94 16.01 -5.51
C ALA A 104 12.03 16.36 -4.30
N LEU A 105 12.12 17.59 -3.78
CA LEU A 105 11.23 18.07 -2.71
C LEU A 105 9.80 18.20 -3.20
N GLU A 106 9.58 18.73 -4.40
CA GLU A 106 8.25 18.81 -5.01
C GLU A 106 7.63 17.42 -5.16
N ASP A 107 8.37 16.45 -5.68
CA ASP A 107 7.91 15.06 -5.78
C ASP A 107 7.58 14.47 -4.40
N ALA A 108 8.44 14.71 -3.39
CA ALA A 108 8.23 14.21 -2.04
C ALA A 108 6.98 14.83 -1.38
N MET A 109 6.68 16.11 -1.63
CA MET A 109 5.45 16.74 -1.16
C MET A 109 4.20 16.14 -1.81
N HIS A 110 4.27 15.79 -3.10
CA HIS A 110 3.18 15.09 -3.78
C HIS A 110 2.97 13.68 -3.21
N GLU A 111 4.05 12.92 -2.99
CA GLU A 111 4.01 11.61 -2.33
C GLU A 111 3.41 11.70 -0.93
N TRP A 112 3.81 12.70 -0.14
CA TRP A 112 3.28 12.95 1.19
C TRP A 112 1.77 13.24 1.18
N GLY A 113 1.31 14.13 0.29
CA GLY A 113 -0.12 14.43 0.14
C GLY A 113 -0.94 13.19 -0.22
N ALA A 114 -0.46 12.37 -1.16
CA ALA A 114 -1.12 11.12 -1.52
C ALA A 114 -1.17 10.11 -0.34
N ALA A 115 -0.10 10.04 0.45
CA ALA A 115 -0.06 9.18 1.64
C ALA A 115 -1.03 9.66 2.72
N GLU A 116 -1.14 10.98 2.94
CA GLU A 116 -2.08 11.59 3.89
C GLU A 116 -3.53 11.28 3.49
N GLU A 117 -3.89 11.51 2.22
CA GLU A 117 -5.21 11.21 1.68
C GLU A 117 -5.56 9.73 1.86
N TYR A 118 -4.60 8.83 1.61
CA TYR A 118 -4.82 7.39 1.77
C TYR A 118 -5.05 6.98 3.23
N VAL A 119 -4.28 7.54 4.18
CA VAL A 119 -4.50 7.33 5.61
C VAL A 119 -5.88 7.85 6.03
N SER A 120 -6.27 9.03 5.55
CA SER A 120 -7.59 9.62 5.82
C SER A 120 -8.73 8.72 5.32
N MET A 121 -8.62 8.22 4.07
CA MET A 121 -9.58 7.29 3.49
C MET A 121 -9.72 6.00 4.32
N LEU A 122 -8.60 5.43 4.78
CA LEU A 122 -8.62 4.22 5.60
C LEU A 122 -9.21 4.45 7.00
N LYS A 123 -9.03 5.65 7.58
CA LYS A 123 -9.60 6.03 8.89
C LYS A 123 -11.10 6.33 8.81
N ALA A 124 -11.59 6.76 7.66
CA ALA A 124 -13.00 7.08 7.42
C ALA A 124 -13.89 5.84 7.14
N ARG A 125 -13.28 4.66 6.98
CA ARG A 125 -13.95 3.39 6.66
C ARG A 125 -14.31 2.57 7.90
#